data_AF-A0A968U939-F1
#
_entry.id   AF-A0A968U939-F1
#
_cell.length_a   1.000
_cell.length_b   1.000
_cell.length_c   1.000
_cell.angle_alpha   90.00
_cell.angle_beta   90.00
_cell.angle_gamma   90.00
#
_symmetry.space_group_name_H-M   'P 1'
#
loop_
_entity.id
_entity.type
_entity.pdbx_description
1 polymer ?
#
loop_
_entity_poly.entity_id
_entity_poly.type
_entity_poly.pdbx_seq_one_letter_code
_entity_poly.pdbx_strand_id
1 'polypeptide(L)'
;DNHTAVTTQIVAGQPPWECWPFRKKAPVWDVLLYQVKDIQARLGYGDHYYTHIHNGHYDSLDHIMVSEEFSAQNRDRIGRVTYVSVYNDHIFDQTLLDDAIEPWKSDHGQVVATIELDRPQSSRPRPVAREN
;
A
#
# COMPACT_ATOMS: atom_id res chain seq x y z
N ASP A 1 -10.04 0.28 12.78
CA ASP A 1 -9.77 1.06 11.56
C ASP A 1 -8.73 0.35 10.69
N ASN A 2 -8.87 0.39 9.36
CA ASN A 2 -8.04 -0.36 8.41
C ASN A 2 -8.11 0.27 7.00
N HIS A 3 -7.41 -0.30 6.02
CA HIS A 3 -7.37 0.15 4.62
C HIS A 3 -8.73 0.40 3.94
N THR A 4 -9.81 -0.21 4.43
CA THR A 4 -11.17 -0.02 3.91
C THR A 4 -11.88 1.19 4.52
N ALA A 5 -11.27 1.91 5.46
CA ALA A 5 -11.89 3.09 6.04
C ALA A 5 -12.07 4.22 5.04
N VAL A 6 -13.11 5.01 5.26
CA VAL A 6 -13.52 6.08 4.35
C VAL A 6 -12.40 7.11 4.15
N THR A 7 -11.69 7.46 5.22
CA THR A 7 -10.54 8.37 5.18
C THR A 7 -9.44 7.83 4.27
N THR A 8 -9.07 6.56 4.43
CA THR A 8 -8.07 5.90 3.58
C THR A 8 -8.53 5.83 2.13
N GLN A 9 -9.81 5.55 1.87
CA GLN A 9 -10.36 5.55 0.51
C GLN A 9 -10.37 6.94 -0.15
N ILE A 10 -10.62 8.01 0.63
CA ILE A 10 -10.55 9.39 0.13
C ILE A 10 -9.13 9.72 -0.31
N VAL A 11 -8.12 9.29 0.46
CA VAL A 11 -6.70 9.51 0.13
C VAL A 11 -6.25 8.64 -1.04
N ALA A 12 -6.61 7.35 -1.03
CA ALA A 12 -6.19 6.41 -2.07
C ALA A 12 -6.89 6.63 -3.41
N GLY A 13 -8.07 7.25 -3.38
CA GLY A 13 -8.97 7.38 -4.51
C GLY A 13 -9.80 6.12 -4.75
N GLN A 14 -10.75 6.23 -5.69
CA GLN A 14 -11.66 5.14 -6.03
C GLN A 14 -11.37 4.61 -7.44
N PRO A 15 -11.28 3.28 -7.63
CA PRO A 15 -11.03 2.71 -8.93
C PRO A 15 -12.16 3.05 -9.90
N PRO A 16 -11.85 3.32 -11.19
CA PRO A 16 -12.87 3.65 -12.17
C PRO A 16 -13.75 2.44 -12.47
N TRP A 17 -14.99 2.69 -12.88
CA TRP A 17 -15.93 1.62 -13.19
C TRP A 17 -15.43 0.74 -14.35
N GLU A 18 -15.54 -0.58 -14.19
CA GLU A 18 -14.89 -1.56 -15.07
C GLU A 18 -15.40 -1.54 -16.52
N CYS A 19 -16.61 -1.07 -16.80
CA CYS A 19 -17.10 -0.98 -18.17
C CYS A 19 -16.70 0.34 -18.89
N TRP A 20 -16.02 1.27 -18.22
CA TRP A 20 -15.60 2.52 -18.86
C TRP A 20 -14.54 2.28 -19.95
N PRO A 21 -14.55 3.07 -21.04
CA PRO A 21 -13.48 3.06 -22.04
C PRO A 21 -12.12 3.40 -21.43
N PHE A 22 -11.05 2.76 -21.93
CA PHE A 22 -9.67 2.95 -21.42
C PHE A 22 -9.26 4.42 -21.32
N ARG A 23 -9.54 5.26 -22.33
CA ARG A 23 -9.20 6.69 -22.31
C ARG A 23 -9.80 7.46 -21.11
N LYS A 24 -10.93 6.99 -20.56
CA LYS A 24 -11.55 7.58 -19.36
C LYS A 24 -10.98 7.00 -18.06
N LYS A 25 -10.46 5.78 -18.09
CA LYS A 25 -9.88 5.10 -16.92
C LYS A 25 -8.43 5.51 -16.66
N ALA A 26 -7.65 5.68 -17.73
CA ALA A 26 -6.24 6.04 -17.67
C ALA A 26 -5.96 7.26 -16.75
N PRO A 27 -6.62 8.42 -16.90
CA PRO A 27 -6.36 9.56 -16.01
C PRO A 27 -6.81 9.33 -14.56
N VAL A 28 -7.70 8.36 -14.30
CA VAL A 28 -8.07 7.99 -12.93
C VAL A 28 -6.97 7.13 -12.33
N TRP A 29 -6.51 6.10 -13.04
CA TRP A 29 -5.44 5.21 -12.57
C TRP A 29 -4.12 5.94 -12.31
N ASP A 30 -3.82 6.97 -13.11
CA ASP A 30 -2.64 7.84 -12.98
C ASP A 30 -2.55 8.55 -11.60
N VAL A 31 -3.69 8.78 -10.94
CA VAL A 31 -3.75 9.46 -9.63
C VAL A 31 -4.11 8.53 -8.47
N LEU A 32 -4.40 7.25 -8.73
CA LEU A 32 -4.73 6.30 -7.68
C LEU A 32 -3.48 5.87 -6.91
N LEU A 33 -3.68 5.64 -5.62
CA LEU A 33 -2.66 5.05 -4.75
C LEU A 33 -3.08 3.64 -4.34
N TYR A 34 -2.12 2.74 -4.38
CA TYR A 34 -2.29 1.33 -4.10
C TYR A 34 -1.57 0.97 -2.82
N GLN A 35 -2.27 0.31 -1.90
CA GLN A 35 -1.68 -0.15 -0.65
C GLN A 35 -0.66 -1.26 -0.91
N VAL A 36 0.55 -1.12 -0.34
CA VAL A 36 1.62 -2.12 -0.54
C VAL A 36 1.22 -3.50 0.00
N LYS A 37 0.39 -3.54 1.05
CA LYS A 37 -0.12 -4.79 1.62
C LYS A 37 -0.99 -5.58 0.63
N ASP A 38 -1.75 -4.89 -0.22
CA ASP A 38 -2.61 -5.54 -1.22
C ASP A 38 -1.76 -6.12 -2.35
N ILE A 39 -0.58 -5.54 -2.60
CA ILE A 39 0.42 -6.07 -3.53
C ILE A 39 1.04 -7.34 -2.92
N GLN A 40 1.40 -7.34 -1.64
CA GLN A 40 1.95 -8.51 -0.93
C GLN A 40 0.94 -9.65 -0.81
N ALA A 41 -0.33 -9.38 -0.48
CA ALA A 41 -1.37 -10.41 -0.36
C ALA A 41 -1.56 -11.21 -1.66
N ARG A 42 -1.26 -10.60 -2.81
CA ARG A 42 -1.24 -11.26 -4.12
C ARG A 42 -0.01 -12.16 -4.34
N LEU A 43 1.05 -11.98 -3.55
CA LEU A 43 2.32 -12.73 -3.61
C LEU A 43 2.43 -13.83 -2.55
N GLY A 44 1.62 -13.80 -1.48
CA GLY A 44 1.55 -14.85 -0.47
C GLY A 44 0.78 -14.42 0.79
N TYR A 45 0.20 -15.39 1.50
CA TYR A 45 -0.46 -15.17 2.80
C TYR A 45 0.60 -15.20 3.91
N GLY A 46 0.88 -14.04 4.50
CA GLY A 46 1.79 -13.93 5.65
C GLY A 46 1.48 -12.69 6.46
N ASP A 47 1.21 -12.92 7.73
CA ASP A 47 1.13 -11.99 8.86
C ASP A 47 -0.15 -11.18 9.15
N HIS A 48 -0.39 -11.09 10.45
CA HIS A 48 -1.34 -10.20 11.10
C HIS A 48 -0.89 -8.75 10.86
N TYR A 49 -1.40 -8.16 9.78
CA TYR A 49 -1.16 -6.75 9.46
C TYR A 49 -1.98 -5.89 10.42
N TYR A 50 -1.35 -5.43 11.52
CA TYR A 50 -1.86 -4.41 12.42
C TYR A 50 -0.71 -3.55 12.92
N THR A 51 -1.00 -2.28 13.13
CA THR A 51 -0.03 -1.28 13.56
C THR A 51 -0.42 -0.65 14.89
N HIS A 52 -1.59 -0.97 15.45
CA HIS A 52 -2.03 -0.45 16.73
C HIS A 52 -3.01 -1.43 17.39
N ILE A 53 -3.02 -1.49 18.72
CA ILE A 53 -4.01 -2.26 19.51
C ILE A 53 -4.59 -1.37 20.59
N HIS A 54 -5.90 -1.38 20.73
CA HIS A 54 -6.58 -0.71 21.84
C HIS A 54 -7.85 -1.45 22.26
N ASN A 55 -7.96 -1.78 23.54
CA ASN A 55 -9.11 -2.46 24.13
C ASN A 55 -9.48 -3.75 23.39
N GLY A 56 -8.48 -4.58 23.07
CA GLY A 56 -8.60 -5.83 22.34
C GLY A 56 -8.86 -5.69 20.83
N HIS A 57 -8.93 -4.47 20.30
CA HIS A 57 -9.13 -4.23 18.87
C HIS A 57 -7.80 -3.98 18.17
N TYR A 58 -7.53 -4.79 17.14
CA TYR A 58 -6.36 -4.66 16.27
C TYR A 58 -6.68 -3.76 15.09
N ASP A 59 -5.92 -2.67 14.97
CA ASP A 59 -6.12 -1.65 13.95
C ASP A 59 -4.89 -1.53 13.04
N SER A 60 -5.14 -1.18 11.78
CA SER A 60 -4.12 -0.86 10.78
C SER A 60 -4.27 0.59 10.38
N LEU A 61 -3.62 1.47 11.14
CA LEU A 61 -3.70 2.91 10.95
C LEU A 61 -2.63 3.40 9.99
N ASP A 62 -1.51 2.67 9.89
CA ASP A 62 -0.34 3.10 9.14
C ASP A 62 -0.26 2.37 7.80
N HIS A 63 -0.05 3.16 6.76
CA HIS A 63 -0.19 2.74 5.38
C HIS A 63 0.97 3.28 4.55
N ILE A 64 1.65 2.38 3.83
CA ILE A 64 2.50 2.76 2.71
C ILE A 64 1.70 2.52 1.45
N MET A 65 1.56 3.57 0.63
CA MET A 65 0.87 3.50 -0.64
C MET A 65 1.81 3.90 -1.77
N VAL A 66 1.63 3.28 -2.94
CA VAL A 66 2.44 3.49 -4.14
C VAL A 66 1.55 3.79 -5.33
N SER A 67 2.08 4.48 -6.33
CA SER A 67 1.39 4.76 -7.59
C SER A 67 1.32 3.52 -8.50
N GLU A 68 0.63 3.64 -9.64
CA GLU A 68 0.48 2.52 -10.59
C GLU A 68 1.81 2.06 -11.21
N GLU A 69 2.85 2.89 -11.22
CA GLU A 69 4.17 2.54 -11.75
C GLU A 69 4.92 1.50 -10.91
N PHE A 70 4.38 1.14 -9.74
CA PHE A 70 4.88 0.03 -8.91
C PHE A 70 3.94 -1.19 -8.97
N SER A 71 2.84 -1.12 -9.72
CA SER A 71 1.90 -2.22 -9.91
C SER A 71 2.44 -3.23 -10.91
N ALA A 72 2.37 -4.52 -10.57
CA ALA A 72 2.75 -5.60 -11.47
C ALA A 72 1.93 -5.65 -12.78
N GLN A 73 0.74 -5.03 -12.79
CA GLN A 73 -0.14 -4.96 -13.96
C GLN A 73 0.25 -3.84 -14.94
N ASN A 74 1.05 -2.86 -14.51
CA ASN A 74 1.51 -1.77 -15.37
C ASN A 74 2.66 -2.25 -16.26
N ARG A 75 2.49 -2.14 -17.58
CA ARG A 75 3.52 -2.51 -18.57
C ARG A 75 4.70 -1.54 -18.59
N ASP A 76 4.46 -0.30 -18.20
CA ASP A 76 5.41 0.80 -18.16
C ASP A 76 5.91 1.07 -16.73
N ARG A 77 5.75 0.09 -15.82
CA ARG A 77 6.23 0.17 -14.43
C ARG A 77 7.72 0.56 -14.37
N ILE A 78 8.08 1.30 -13.32
CA ILE A 78 9.46 1.72 -13.05
C ILE A 78 10.13 0.87 -11.96
N GLY A 79 9.35 0.02 -11.30
CA GLY A 79 9.81 -0.85 -10.24
C GLY A 79 8.68 -1.72 -9.72
N ARG A 80 8.95 -2.40 -8.61
CA ARG A 80 7.95 -3.24 -7.92
C ARG A 80 8.19 -3.23 -6.42
N VAL A 81 7.12 -3.41 -5.67
CA VAL A 81 7.20 -3.77 -4.25
C VAL A 81 7.50 -5.27 -4.17
N THR A 82 8.61 -5.64 -3.53
CA THR A 82 9.07 -7.04 -3.43
C THR A 82 8.73 -7.67 -2.09
N TYR A 83 8.69 -6.87 -1.03
CA TYR A 83 8.46 -7.35 0.33
C TYR A 83 7.77 -6.28 1.16
N VAL A 84 6.86 -6.70 2.02
CA VAL A 84 6.17 -5.85 3.00
C VAL A 84 6.21 -6.59 4.32
N SER A 85 6.55 -5.88 5.38
CA SER A 85 6.54 -6.38 6.76
C SER A 85 6.03 -5.31 7.70
N VAL A 86 5.53 -5.74 8.85
CA VAL A 86 5.14 -4.85 9.94
C VAL A 86 5.87 -5.32 11.18
N TYR A 87 6.69 -4.45 11.77
CA TYR A 87 7.36 -4.74 13.03
C TYR A 87 6.46 -4.30 14.19
N ASN A 88 5.70 -5.25 14.72
CA ASN A 88 4.69 -5.03 15.76
C ASN A 88 4.88 -5.88 17.03
N ASP A 89 5.98 -6.61 17.17
CA ASP A 89 6.27 -7.48 18.34
C ASP A 89 6.28 -6.74 19.69
N HIS A 90 6.48 -5.42 19.68
CA HIS A 90 6.53 -4.57 20.87
C HIS A 90 5.19 -3.89 21.19
N ILE A 91 4.16 -4.09 20.36
CA ILE A 91 2.86 -3.50 20.59
C ILE A 91 2.13 -4.33 21.64
N PHE A 92 1.74 -3.67 22.72
CA PHE A 92 0.91 -4.23 23.75
C PHE A 92 -0.31 -3.33 23.98
N ASP A 93 -1.42 -3.95 24.34
CA ASP A 93 -2.62 -3.20 24.69
C ASP A 93 -2.45 -2.53 26.06
N GLN A 94 -2.15 -1.24 26.05
CA GLN A 94 -1.99 -0.43 27.27
C GLN A 94 -3.24 -0.41 28.15
N THR A 95 -4.43 -0.68 27.59
CA THR A 95 -5.67 -0.72 28.38
C THR A 95 -5.78 -1.98 29.25
N LEU A 96 -4.96 -2.99 28.96
CA LEU A 96 -4.96 -4.29 29.64
C LEU A 96 -3.69 -4.54 30.47
N LEU A 97 -2.75 -3.60 30.46
CA LEU A 97 -1.50 -3.67 31.22
C LEU A 97 -1.58 -2.76 32.45
N ASP A 98 -1.20 -3.29 33.60
CA ASP A 98 -1.01 -2.50 34.83
C ASP A 98 0.33 -1.75 34.84
N ASP A 99 1.30 -2.20 34.03
CA ASP A 99 2.64 -1.63 33.94
C ASP A 99 2.73 -0.51 32.90
N ALA A 100 3.42 0.58 33.25
CA ALA A 100 3.66 1.70 32.35
C ALA A 100 4.70 1.31 31.28
N ILE A 101 4.33 1.44 30.00
CA ILE A 101 5.26 1.31 28.88
C ILE A 101 6.25 2.48 28.90
N GLU A 102 7.51 2.21 28.56
CA GLU A 102 8.54 3.24 28.55
C GLU A 102 8.24 4.32 27.50
N PRO A 103 8.37 5.63 27.82
CA PRO A 103 7.93 6.72 26.95
C PRO A 103 8.60 6.81 25.57
N TRP A 104 9.73 6.11 25.38
CA TRP A 104 10.47 6.08 24.13
C TRP A 104 10.05 4.93 23.20
N LYS A 105 9.24 3.98 23.67
CA LYS A 105 8.67 2.93 22.82
C LYS A 105 7.44 3.49 22.11
N SER A 106 7.36 3.27 20.80
CA SER A 106 6.15 3.60 20.06
C SER A 106 5.03 2.62 20.44
N ASP A 107 3.81 3.12 20.48
CA ASP A 107 2.56 2.37 20.51
C ASP A 107 2.08 1.96 19.11
N HIS A 108 2.84 2.33 18.07
CA HIS A 108 2.58 1.99 16.68
C HIS A 108 3.62 1.02 16.10
N GLY A 109 3.14 0.10 15.28
CA GLY A 109 3.96 -0.82 14.50
C GLY A 109 4.60 -0.13 13.32
N GLN A 110 5.84 -0.51 13.01
CA GLN A 110 6.55 0.05 11.86
C GLN A 110 6.22 -0.72 10.59
N VAL A 111 5.55 -0.09 9.64
CA VAL A 111 5.34 -0.64 8.30
C VAL A 111 6.61 -0.44 7.47
N VAL A 112 7.09 -1.51 6.85
CA VAL A 112 8.29 -1.51 6.01
C VAL A 112 7.95 -2.11 4.66
N ALA A 113 8.32 -1.40 3.59
CA ALA A 113 8.20 -1.87 2.22
C ALA A 113 9.58 -1.87 1.55
N THR A 114 9.93 -2.97 0.89
CA THR A 114 11.10 -3.06 0.02
C THR A 114 10.67 -2.83 -1.42
N ILE A 115 11.30 -1.86 -2.07
CA ILE A 115 11.02 -1.48 -3.45
C ILE A 115 12.27 -1.75 -4.28
N GLU A 116 12.10 -2.54 -5.34
CA GLU A 116 13.13 -2.77 -6.36
C GLU A 116 12.81 -1.92 -7.58
N LEU A 117 13.77 -1.10 -8.02
CA LEU A 117 13.64 -0.30 -9.23
C LEU A 117 14.07 -1.11 -10.44
N ASP A 118 13.24 -1.13 -11.49
CA ASP A 118 13.61 -1.72 -12.76
C ASP A 118 14.76 -0.86 -13.37
N ARG A 119 15.71 -1.51 -14.06
CA ARG A 119 16.80 -0.76 -14.72
C ARG A 119 16.19 0.29 -15.66
N PRO A 120 16.75 1.51 -15.71
CA PRO A 120 16.26 2.52 -16.63
C PRO A 120 16.26 1.93 -18.04
N GLN A 121 15.07 1.84 -18.65
CA GLN A 121 14.95 1.37 -20.02
C GLN A 121 15.70 2.38 -20.89
N SER A 122 16.88 2.02 -21.38
CA SER A 122 17.59 2.82 -22.38
C SER A 122 16.68 2.94 -23.60
N SER A 123 16.02 4.10 -23.74
CA SER A 123 15.29 4.55 -24.92
C SER A 123 14.61 3.45 -25.73
N ARG A 124 13.53 2.85 -25.23
CA ARG A 124 12.57 2.23 -26.14
C ARG A 124 11.85 3.35 -26.91
N PRO A 125 11.80 3.32 -28.25
CA PRO A 125 11.01 4.31 -28.98
C PRO A 125 9.56 4.21 -28.52
N ARG A 126 8.98 5.35 -28.11
CA ARG A 126 7.55 5.44 -27.78
C ARG A 126 6.76 4.86 -28.96
N PRO A 127 5.78 3.97 -28.73
CA PRO A 127 4.88 3.58 -29.81
C PRO A 127 4.20 4.85 -30.30
N VAL A 128 4.44 5.18 -31.57
CA VAL A 128 3.74 6.26 -32.27
C VAL A 128 2.25 5.96 -32.12
N ALA A 129 1.52 6.88 -31.50
CA ALA A 129 0.07 6.81 -31.46
C ALA A 129 -0.42 6.63 -32.90
N ARG A 130 -1.02 5.48 -33.21
CA ARG A 130 -1.71 5.31 -34.48
C ARG A 130 -2.95 6.20 -34.41
N GLU A 131 -2.88 7.35 -35.06
CA GLU A 131 -4.06 8.10 -35.47
C GLU A 131 -4.91 7.18 -36.34
N ASN A 132 -6.10 6.86 -35.84
CA ASN A 132 -7.28 6.47 -36.61
C ASN A 132 -8.47 7.21 -35.98
#